data_AF-A0A3B8HZY3-F1
#
_entry.id   AF-A0A3B8HZY3-F1
#
_cell.length_a   1.000
_cell.length_b   1.000
_cell.length_c   1.000
_cell.angle_alpha   90.00
_cell.angle_beta   90.00
_cell.angle_gamma   90.00
#
_symmetry.space_group_name_H-M   'P 1'
#
loop_
_entity.id
_entity.type
_entity.pdbx_description
1 polymer ?
#
loop_
_entity_poly.entity_id
_entity_poly.type
_entity_poly.pdbx_seq_one_letter_code
_entity_poly.pdbx_strand_id
1 'polypeptide(L)'
;TYRVLRVDPSSQQRGAGLSSMTEKSLMAAFPNSLKTVSLGQDPVVAYANGAEYYEESFYWTGENLFQIFDFELLQGDPLTALSEPNQVVLTQSMADKLFPEGNALGEPLDVKVYDSDTLLVMQVSGVVADPPL
;
A
#
# COMPACT_ATOMS: atom_id res chain seq x y z
N THR A 1 25.08 -4.17 20.41
CA THR A 1 26.06 -4.92 19.60
C THR A 1 25.24 -5.76 18.63
N TYR A 2 25.19 -5.61 17.31
CA TYR A 2 26.08 -5.12 16.23
C TYR A 2 25.26 -4.38 15.14
N ARG A 3 25.90 -3.60 14.26
CA ARG A 3 25.39 -3.28 12.91
C ARG A 3 26.54 -3.38 11.91
N VAL A 4 26.40 -4.25 10.90
CA VAL A 4 27.27 -4.27 9.73
C VAL A 4 26.49 -3.61 8.60
N LEU A 5 26.95 -2.45 8.14
CA LEU A 5 26.52 -1.87 6.88
C LEU A 5 27.40 -2.48 5.78
N ARG A 6 26.86 -3.43 5.00
CA ARG A 6 27.41 -3.71 3.67
C ARG A 6 26.87 -2.64 2.74
N VAL A 7 27.78 -1.78 2.29
CA VAL A 7 27.57 -0.81 1.24
C VAL A 7 27.85 -1.51 -0.08
N ASP A 8 26.84 -1.61 -0.95
CA ASP A 8 27.04 -1.87 -2.38
C ASP A 8 27.23 -0.50 -3.07
N PRO A 9 28.30 -0.27 -3.87
CA PRO A 9 28.60 1.04 -4.41
C PRO A 9 27.79 1.43 -5.67
N SER A 10 26.85 0.61 -6.15
CA SER A 10 26.36 0.74 -7.53
C SER A 10 24.93 1.25 -7.75
N SER A 11 24.08 1.38 -6.72
CA SER A 11 22.74 1.97 -6.91
C SER A 11 22.46 3.08 -5.89
N GLN A 12 22.36 4.30 -6.40
CA GLN A 12 22.16 5.53 -5.64
C GLN A 12 20.69 5.71 -5.18
N GLN A 13 19.96 4.63 -4.88
CA GLN A 13 18.60 4.73 -4.36
C GLN A 13 18.59 4.53 -2.84
N ARG A 14 18.42 5.66 -2.14
CA ARG A 14 18.18 5.68 -0.70
C ARG A 14 16.67 5.62 -0.46
N GLY A 15 16.14 4.42 -0.19
CA GLY A 15 14.90 4.32 0.57
C GLY A 15 15.14 4.85 1.98
N ALA A 16 14.44 5.90 2.38
CA ALA A 16 14.49 6.44 3.72
C ALA A 16 13.65 5.55 4.67
N GLY A 17 14.15 4.36 5.00
CA GLY A 17 13.61 3.55 6.08
C GLY A 17 13.97 4.16 7.42
N LEU A 18 13.09 5.01 7.98
CA LEU A 18 13.25 5.51 9.34
C LEU A 18 13.00 4.35 10.31
N SER A 19 13.99 4.00 11.13
CA SER A 19 13.81 2.98 12.17
C SER A 19 12.76 3.43 13.19
N SER A 20 11.89 2.52 13.62
CA SER A 20 10.77 2.74 14.56
C SER A 20 11.10 3.51 15.86
N MET A 21 12.35 3.53 16.33
CA MET A 21 12.77 4.33 17.50
C MET A 21 12.85 5.84 17.21
N THR A 22 13.08 6.24 15.96
CA THR A 22 13.14 7.65 15.57
C THR A 22 11.76 8.19 15.27
N GLU A 23 10.84 7.35 14.77
CA GLU A 23 9.44 7.71 14.55
C GLU A 23 8.76 8.15 15.85
N LYS A 24 8.88 7.35 16.93
CA LYS A 24 8.36 7.72 18.25
C LYS A 24 8.95 9.03 18.80
N SER A 25 10.24 9.27 18.55
CA SER A 25 10.93 10.47 19.04
C SER A 25 10.55 11.72 18.22
N LEU A 26 10.31 11.57 16.91
CA LEU A 26 9.92 12.66 16.02
C LEU A 26 8.46 13.08 16.25
N MET A 27 7.55 12.12 16.44
CA MET A 27 6.15 12.38 16.80
C MET A 27 6.03 13.06 18.17
N ALA A 28 6.88 12.69 19.14
CA ALA A 28 6.91 13.34 20.45
C ALA A 28 7.40 14.80 20.41
N ALA A 29 8.27 15.15 19.45
CA ALA A 29 8.82 16.50 19.31
C ALA A 29 7.90 17.47 18.55
N PHE A 30 7.00 16.96 17.72
CA PHE A 30 6.08 17.77 16.88
C PHE A 30 4.66 17.20 16.85
N PRO A 31 3.93 17.23 17.97
CA PRO A 31 2.69 16.47 18.15
C PRO A 31 1.53 16.90 17.21
N ASN A 32 1.57 18.08 16.59
CA ASN A 32 0.45 18.64 15.83
C ASN A 32 0.76 19.02 14.37
N SER A 33 1.97 18.77 13.84
CA SER A 33 2.37 19.35 12.54
C SER A 33 2.97 18.39 11.52
N LEU A 34 3.11 17.11 11.83
CA LEU A 34 3.65 16.12 10.90
C LEU A 34 2.62 15.04 10.64
N LYS A 35 1.98 15.08 9.47
CA LYS A 35 1.30 13.91 8.92
C LYS A 35 2.38 12.98 8.38
N THR A 36 2.40 11.74 8.83
CA THR A 36 3.32 10.71 8.35
C THR A 36 2.52 9.60 7.69
N VAL A 37 3.13 8.96 6.70
CA VAL A 37 2.62 7.74 6.08
C VAL A 37 3.75 6.74 6.03
N SER A 38 3.47 5.53 6.53
CA SER A 38 4.38 4.40 6.36
C SER A 38 4.07 3.74 5.03
N LEU A 39 5.11 3.35 4.31
CA LEU A 39 5.02 2.59 3.07
C LEU A 39 5.89 1.35 3.24
N GLY A 40 5.25 0.22 3.51
CA GLY A 40 5.88 -1.09 3.42
C GLY A 40 5.62 -1.68 2.05
N GLN A 41 6.63 -2.18 1.35
CA GLN A 41 6.44 -2.87 0.07
C GLN A 41 6.69 -4.35 0.29
N ASP A 42 5.72 -5.18 -0.10
CA ASP A 42 5.85 -6.63 -0.10
C ASP A 42 5.25 -7.21 -1.38
N PRO A 43 5.86 -8.22 -2.01
CA PRO A 43 5.21 -8.93 -3.10
C PRO A 43 4.04 -9.75 -2.57
N VAL A 44 2.92 -9.73 -3.30
CA VAL A 44 1.69 -10.44 -2.94
C VAL A 44 1.14 -11.23 -4.13
N VAL A 45 0.33 -12.23 -3.81
CA VAL A 45 -0.55 -12.90 -4.76
C VAL A 45 -1.97 -12.49 -4.42
N ALA A 46 -2.63 -11.80 -5.36
CA ALA A 46 -4.04 -11.45 -5.29
C ALA A 46 -4.87 -12.54 -5.99
N TYR A 47 -5.97 -12.93 -5.36
CA TYR A 47 -6.89 -13.94 -5.87
C TYR A 47 -8.24 -13.26 -6.15
N ALA A 48 -8.66 -13.29 -7.40
CA ALA A 48 -9.95 -12.77 -7.83
C ALA A 48 -10.53 -13.68 -8.92
N ASN A 49 -11.83 -13.96 -8.85
CA ASN A 49 -12.55 -14.74 -9.87
C ASN A 49 -11.92 -16.12 -10.20
N GLY A 50 -11.28 -16.75 -9.22
CA GLY A 50 -10.60 -18.05 -9.39
C GLY A 50 -9.26 -17.99 -10.13
N ALA A 51 -8.74 -16.79 -10.39
CA ALA A 51 -7.42 -16.55 -10.96
C ALA A 51 -6.47 -15.94 -9.93
N GLU A 52 -5.16 -16.21 -10.11
CA GLU A 52 -4.08 -15.70 -9.27
C GLU A 52 -3.30 -14.62 -10.04
N TYR A 53 -3.02 -13.51 -9.36
CA TYR A 53 -2.32 -12.35 -9.92
C TYR A 53 -1.16 -12.00 -9.00
N TYR A 54 0.06 -12.13 -9.53
CA TYR A 54 1.26 -11.75 -8.80
C TYR A 54 1.51 -10.25 -8.95
N GLU A 55 1.64 -9.55 -7.82
CA GLU A 55 1.92 -8.12 -7.75
C GLU A 55 3.15 -7.87 -6.89
N GLU A 56 4.19 -7.29 -7.49
CA GLU A 56 5.46 -6.96 -6.84
C GLU A 56 5.42 -5.60 -6.12
N SER A 57 4.48 -4.74 -6.51
CA SER A 57 4.34 -3.35 -6.07
C SER A 57 3.10 -3.17 -5.19
N PHE A 58 2.92 -4.06 -4.21
CA PHE A 58 1.88 -3.90 -3.20
C PHE A 58 2.42 -3.11 -2.01
N TYR A 59 1.71 -2.03 -1.67
CA TYR A 59 2.12 -1.10 -0.62
C TYR A 59 1.19 -1.16 0.59
N TRP A 60 1.72 -1.56 1.73
CA TRP A 60 1.09 -1.39 3.04
C TRP A 60 1.16 0.07 3.43
N THR A 61 0.00 0.66 3.68
CA THR A 61 -0.10 2.07 4.02
C THR A 61 -1.27 2.33 4.98
N GLY A 62 -1.38 3.57 5.45
CA GLY A 62 -2.43 4.01 6.36
C GLY A 62 -3.32 5.09 5.74
N GLU A 63 -4.37 5.44 6.47
CA GLU A 63 -5.40 6.43 6.10
C GLU A 63 -4.88 7.79 5.62
N ASN A 64 -3.66 8.17 6.01
CA ASN A 64 -3.07 9.46 5.67
C ASN A 64 -2.47 9.53 4.26
N LEU A 65 -2.43 8.42 3.51
CA LEU A 65 -1.85 8.39 2.16
C LEU A 65 -2.47 9.46 1.25
N PHE A 66 -3.80 9.50 1.15
CA PHE A 66 -4.54 10.44 0.30
C PHE A 66 -4.57 11.88 0.83
N GLN A 67 -4.12 12.10 2.07
CA GLN A 67 -4.00 13.44 2.65
C GLN A 67 -2.63 14.07 2.38
N ILE A 68 -1.64 13.25 1.98
CA ILE A 68 -0.27 13.66 1.70
C ILE A 68 0.01 13.65 0.20
N PHE A 69 -0.57 12.70 -0.53
CA PHE A 69 -0.40 12.55 -1.97
C PHE A 69 -1.72 12.83 -2.71
N ASP A 70 -1.63 13.63 -3.77
CA ASP A 70 -2.74 13.92 -4.67
C ASP A 70 -2.91 12.77 -5.68
N PHE A 71 -3.58 11.71 -5.27
CA PHE A 71 -4.03 10.65 -6.18
C PHE A 71 -5.38 11.00 -6.80
N GLU A 72 -5.52 10.79 -8.10
CA GLU A 72 -6.81 10.89 -8.77
C GLU A 72 -7.63 9.63 -8.49
N LEU A 73 -8.66 9.72 -7.64
CA LEU A 73 -9.59 8.62 -7.43
C LEU A 73 -10.63 8.58 -8.55
N LEU A 74 -10.72 7.42 -9.21
CA LEU A 74 -11.72 7.11 -10.21
C LEU A 74 -13.00 6.55 -9.57
N GLN A 75 -12.86 5.82 -8.45
CA GLN A 75 -13.96 5.24 -7.68
C GLN A 75 -13.66 5.29 -6.17
N GLY A 76 -14.69 5.46 -5.35
CA GLY A 76 -14.58 5.54 -3.88
C GLY A 76 -14.43 6.96 -3.34
N ASP A 77 -14.21 7.08 -2.03
CA ASP A 77 -13.99 8.35 -1.33
C ASP A 77 -12.59 8.34 -0.69
N PRO A 78 -11.71 9.30 -1.00
CA PRO A 78 -10.33 9.32 -0.51
C PRO A 78 -10.23 9.45 1.02
N LEU A 79 -11.27 9.98 1.68
CA LEU A 79 -11.33 10.11 3.13
C LEU A 79 -11.67 8.79 3.82
N THR A 80 -12.32 7.86 3.12
CA THR A 80 -12.78 6.58 3.69
C THR A 80 -12.13 5.36 3.04
N ALA A 81 -11.33 5.53 1.98
CA ALA A 81 -10.76 4.42 1.22
C ALA A 81 -9.74 3.59 2.02
N LEU A 82 -9.14 4.13 3.07
CA LEU A 82 -8.20 3.39 3.94
C LEU A 82 -8.45 3.67 5.42
N SER A 83 -9.69 3.99 5.78
CA SER A 83 -10.08 4.34 7.15
C SER A 83 -10.38 3.12 8.02
N GLU A 84 -10.65 1.95 7.40
CA GLU A 84 -10.95 0.71 8.13
C GLU A 84 -9.87 -0.36 7.88
N PRO A 85 -9.66 -1.29 8.83
CA PRO A 85 -8.77 -2.42 8.60
C PRO A 85 -9.25 -3.29 7.42
N ASN A 86 -8.30 -3.93 6.75
CA ASN A 86 -8.55 -4.80 5.58
C ASN A 86 -9.18 -4.09 4.37
N GLN A 87 -8.95 -2.79 4.22
CA GLN A 87 -9.30 -2.06 3.00
C GLN A 87 -8.12 -2.02 2.03
N VAL A 88 -8.42 -2.12 0.73
CA VAL A 88 -7.43 -2.03 -0.35
C VAL A 88 -7.89 -1.05 -1.42
N VAL A 89 -6.95 -0.24 -1.90
CA VAL A 89 -7.16 0.62 -3.06
C VAL A 89 -6.38 0.04 -4.23
N LEU A 90 -7.06 -0.11 -5.37
CA LEU A 90 -6.48 -0.66 -6.59
C LEU A 90 -6.15 0.46 -7.57
N THR A 91 -5.09 0.29 -8.37
CA THR A 91 -4.92 1.14 -9.55
C THR A 91 -5.89 0.71 -10.64
N GLN A 92 -6.20 1.60 -11.58
CA GLN A 92 -7.12 1.32 -12.68
C GLN A 92 -6.71 0.06 -13.44
N SER A 93 -5.43 -0.06 -13.82
CA SER A 93 -4.92 -1.24 -14.51
C SER A 93 -5.09 -2.53 -13.70
N MET A 94 -5.02 -2.47 -12.37
CA MET A 94 -5.21 -3.65 -11.52
C MET A 94 -6.70 -3.99 -11.35
N ALA A 95 -7.54 -2.97 -11.13
CA ALA A 95 -8.98 -3.13 -11.06
C ALA A 95 -9.55 -3.77 -12.34
N ASP A 96 -9.10 -3.32 -13.52
CA ASP A 96 -9.53 -3.88 -14.82
C ASP A 96 -9.07 -5.34 -15.01
N LYS A 97 -7.92 -5.72 -14.45
CA LYS A 97 -7.40 -7.10 -14.51
C LYS A 97 -8.15 -8.05 -13.59
N LEU A 98 -8.46 -7.61 -12.37
CA LEU A 98 -9.12 -8.41 -11.33
C LEU A 98 -10.63 -8.47 -11.55
N PHE A 99 -11.24 -7.35 -11.96
CA PHE A 99 -12.68 -7.14 -12.08
C PHE A 99 -13.05 -6.61 -13.48
N PRO A 100 -12.90 -7.42 -14.54
CA PRO A 100 -13.18 -7.00 -15.93
C PRO A 100 -14.66 -6.65 -16.19
N GLU A 101 -15.57 -7.00 -15.27
CA GLU A 101 -16.99 -6.63 -15.33
C GLU A 101 -17.26 -5.17 -14.91
N GLY A 102 -16.22 -4.43 -14.50
CA GLY A 102 -16.21 -2.96 -14.43
C GLY A 102 -16.56 -2.35 -13.07
N ASN A 103 -16.86 -3.16 -12.05
CA ASN A 103 -17.06 -2.67 -10.70
C ASN A 103 -16.19 -3.45 -9.70
N ALA A 104 -15.03 -2.89 -9.36
CA ALA A 104 -14.17 -3.42 -8.32
C ALA A 104 -14.59 -2.95 -6.92
N LEU A 105 -15.28 -1.80 -6.82
CA LEU A 105 -15.58 -1.18 -5.54
C LEU A 105 -16.54 -2.03 -4.70
N GLY A 106 -16.13 -2.30 -3.46
CA GLY A 106 -16.88 -3.10 -2.48
C GLY A 106 -16.65 -4.60 -2.60
N GLU A 107 -15.98 -5.06 -3.66
CA GLU A 107 -15.70 -6.48 -3.89
C GLU A 107 -14.62 -7.00 -2.93
N PRO A 108 -14.73 -8.28 -2.50
CA PRO A 108 -13.69 -8.91 -1.72
C PRO A 108 -12.47 -9.23 -2.61
N LEU A 109 -11.29 -9.06 -2.04
CA LEU A 109 -10.02 -9.43 -2.65
C LEU A 109 -9.20 -10.22 -1.64
N ASP A 110 -8.91 -11.47 -1.99
CA ASP A 110 -8.06 -12.33 -1.19
C ASP A 110 -6.60 -12.05 -1.55
N VAL A 111 -5.79 -11.68 -0.56
CA VAL A 111 -4.38 -11.29 -0.75
C VAL A 111 -3.49 -12.18 0.12
N LYS A 112 -2.53 -12.85 -0.48
CA LYS A 112 -1.50 -13.64 0.21
C LYS A 112 -0.16 -12.96 0.06
N VAL A 113 0.52 -12.68 1.17
CA VAL A 113 1.92 -12.20 1.12
C VAL A 113 2.82 -13.37 0.68
N TYR A 114 3.73 -13.13 -0.25
CA TYR A 114 4.53 -14.19 -0.88
C TYR A 114 5.29 -15.06 0.14
N ASP A 115 5.83 -14.46 1.20
CA ASP A 115 6.58 -15.15 2.27
C ASP A 115 5.72 -15.53 3.49
N SER A 116 4.39 -15.55 3.34
CA SER A 116 3.44 -15.86 4.42
C SER A 116 2.41 -16.90 3.98
N ASP A 117 2.01 -17.79 4.87
CA ASP A 117 0.86 -18.69 4.65
C ASP A 117 -0.48 -18.06 5.06
N THR A 118 -0.48 -16.76 5.40
CA THR A 118 -1.70 -16.04 5.77
C THR A 118 -2.40 -15.49 4.55
N LEU A 119 -3.67 -15.87 4.38
CA LEU A 119 -4.58 -15.25 3.43
C LEU A 119 -5.33 -14.12 4.12
N LEU A 120 -5.20 -12.91 3.57
CA LEU A 120 -5.88 -11.71 4.05
C LEU A 120 -7.08 -11.44 3.13
N VAL A 121 -8.28 -11.49 3.70
CA VAL A 121 -9.49 -11.09 2.98
C VAL A 121 -9.62 -9.58 3.12
N MET A 122 -9.44 -8.86 2.02
CA MET A 122 -9.54 -7.42 1.95
C MET A 122 -10.79 -7.01 1.19
N GLN A 123 -11.26 -5.79 1.39
CA GLN A 123 -12.34 -5.21 0.61
C GLN A 123 -11.80 -4.05 -0.22
N VAL A 124 -12.12 -4.05 -1.51
CA VAL A 124 -11.78 -2.94 -2.40
C VAL A 124 -12.60 -1.73 -2.00
N SER A 125 -11.94 -0.67 -1.58
CA SER A 125 -12.55 0.55 -1.03
C SER A 125 -12.34 1.76 -1.93
N GLY A 126 -11.51 1.64 -2.96
CA GLY A 126 -11.29 2.67 -3.96
C GLY A 126 -10.53 2.17 -5.18
N VAL A 127 -10.64 2.92 -6.27
CA VAL A 127 -9.84 2.75 -7.48
C VAL A 127 -9.20 4.09 -7.82
N VAL A 128 -7.88 4.10 -8.00
CA VAL A 128 -7.11 5.29 -8.39
C VAL A 128 -6.63 5.19 -9.83
N ALA A 129 -6.44 6.33 -10.49
CA ALA A 129 -5.75 6.38 -11.76
C ALA A 129 -4.34 5.80 -11.63
N ASP A 130 -3.87 5.13 -12.67
CA ASP A 130 -2.49 4.64 -12.68
C ASP A 130 -1.53 5.84 -12.58
N PRO A 131 -0.52 5.78 -11.70
CA PRO A 131 0.47 6.86 -11.60
C PRO A 131 1.20 7.01 -12.95
N PRO A 132 1.59 8.24 -13.33
CA PRO A 132 2.34 8.45 -14.56
C PRO A 132 3.69 7.68 -14.49
N LEU A 133 3.98 6.93 -15.55
CA LEU A 133 5.22 6.16 -15.73
C LEU A 133 6.49 7.05 -15.71
#